data_AF-A0A918XRI8-F1
#
_entry.id   AF-A0A918XRI8-F1
#
_cell.length_a   1.000
_cell.length_b   1.000
_cell.length_c   1.000
_cell.angle_alpha   90.00
_cell.angle_beta   90.00
_cell.angle_gamma   90.00
#
_symmetry.space_group_name_H-M   'P 1'
#
loop_
_entity.id
_entity.type
_entity.pdbx_description
1 polymer ?
#
loop_
_entity_poly.entity_id
_entity_poly.type
_entity_poly.pdbx_seq_one_letter_code
_entity_poly.pdbx_strand_id
1 'polypeptide(L)'
;MDLQQSVDWGGFVGRLEAARCAPSSTDDLADLWERDVPDEGTIRRLVRLELRYGSPVLALDLAIWALNNRSDQPEMRVMAVRAAWRDGLFSLARKLLRPLIEGPGKVDNGWAEKLTVIWRDMALAEGDALGLKQAVAVDPAHLEALTRYGDQLWERRAHTEARGVYRWATCSGIPVAKAYFRVATSDPGGCGPEVAADLLQSALQRSGDPRLRGRLLVQLMALDRRDEAMALLADGEAWTESDEAVTARDSLVAYARAQLRAAAIEDLDGQDREPGDHSAERRRERHRAGADLAAAGWLGPAIWHLRKAAGDRGKA
;
A
#
# COMPACT_ATOMS: atom_id res chain seq x y z
N MET A 1 -15.80 23.27 25.91
CA MET A 1 -16.73 22.85 24.84
C MET A 1 -17.43 21.62 25.37
N ASP A 2 -18.66 21.78 25.83
CA ASP A 2 -19.42 20.73 26.55
C ASP A 2 -19.68 19.52 25.68
N LEU A 3 -19.33 18.33 26.18
CA LEU A 3 -19.63 17.04 25.56
C LEU A 3 -21.12 16.64 25.68
N GLN A 4 -21.98 17.52 26.18
CA GLN A 4 -23.40 17.25 26.43
C GLN A 4 -24.31 17.36 25.20
N GLN A 5 -23.83 17.87 24.05
CA GLN A 5 -24.68 18.06 22.87
C GLN A 5 -24.34 17.03 21.78
N SER A 6 -24.98 15.86 21.83
CA SER A 6 -25.41 15.04 20.67
C SER A 6 -25.81 13.59 21.01
N VAL A 7 -25.83 13.16 22.28
CA VAL A 7 -26.33 11.84 22.63
C VAL A 7 -27.84 11.91 22.87
N ASP A 8 -28.61 11.35 21.95
CA ASP A 8 -30.04 11.08 22.12
C ASP A 8 -30.22 9.98 23.18
N TRP A 9 -30.32 10.40 24.43
CA TRP A 9 -30.52 9.53 25.59
C TRP A 9 -31.86 8.80 25.53
N GLY A 10 -32.89 9.34 24.86
CA GLY A 10 -34.16 8.67 24.64
C GLY A 10 -34.03 7.49 23.69
N GLY A 11 -33.29 7.67 22.59
CA GLY A 11 -32.93 6.59 21.67
C GLY A 11 -31.95 5.56 22.26
N PHE A 12 -31.09 5.96 23.20
CA PHE A 12 -30.19 5.07 23.95
C PHE A 12 -30.96 4.06 24.83
N VAL A 13 -31.93 4.54 25.60
CA VAL A 13 -32.77 3.68 26.45
C VAL A 13 -33.61 2.72 25.60
N GLY A 14 -34.20 3.19 24.50
CA GLY A 14 -34.98 2.35 23.58
C GLY A 14 -34.17 1.27 22.86
N ARG A 15 -32.87 1.50 22.56
CA ARG A 15 -31.98 0.49 21.94
C ARG A 15 -31.51 -0.56 22.95
N LEU A 16 -31.33 -0.18 24.21
CA LEU A 16 -31.09 -1.08 25.34
C LEU A 16 -32.29 -2.01 25.59
N GLU A 17 -33.50 -1.50 25.42
CA GLU A 17 -34.75 -2.27 25.51
C GLU A 17 -34.95 -3.26 24.35
N ALA A 18 -34.52 -2.90 23.13
CA ALA A 18 -34.64 -3.77 21.95
C ALA A 18 -33.63 -4.92 21.91
N ALA A 19 -32.43 -4.75 22.49
CA ALA A 19 -31.43 -5.82 22.65
C ALA A 19 -31.84 -6.88 23.71
N ARG A 20 -32.93 -6.61 24.44
CA ARG A 20 -33.39 -7.31 25.64
C ARG A 20 -34.44 -8.40 25.40
N CYS A 21 -34.59 -8.92 24.18
CA CYS A 21 -35.60 -9.93 23.83
C CYS A 21 -35.38 -11.36 24.43
N ALA A 22 -34.79 -11.49 25.62
CA ALA A 22 -34.83 -12.71 26.43
C ALA A 22 -35.16 -12.33 27.90
N PRO A 23 -36.17 -12.93 28.55
CA PRO A 23 -36.98 -12.25 29.56
C PRO A 23 -36.63 -12.62 31.00
N SER A 24 -36.55 -11.63 31.88
CA SER A 24 -37.36 -11.54 33.11
C SER A 24 -37.05 -10.25 33.87
N SER A 25 -38.11 -9.42 34.01
CA SER A 25 -38.28 -8.12 34.70
C SER A 25 -37.38 -6.94 34.33
N THR A 26 -38.05 -5.91 33.79
CA THR A 26 -37.53 -4.60 33.37
C THR A 26 -37.38 -3.59 34.49
N ASP A 27 -38.09 -3.78 35.61
CA ASP A 27 -38.15 -2.79 36.68
C ASP A 27 -36.96 -2.88 37.65
N ASP A 28 -36.31 -4.05 37.75
CA ASP A 28 -35.25 -4.25 38.75
C ASP A 28 -33.93 -3.53 38.43
N LEU A 29 -33.62 -3.25 37.15
CA LEU A 29 -32.34 -2.62 36.77
C LEU A 29 -32.39 -1.09 36.85
N ALA A 30 -33.54 -0.47 36.57
CA ALA A 30 -33.73 0.97 36.76
C ALA A 30 -33.81 1.30 38.27
N ASP A 31 -34.52 0.49 39.06
CA ASP A 31 -34.54 0.59 40.53
C ASP A 31 -33.15 0.33 41.13
N LEU A 32 -32.34 -0.57 40.56
CA LEU A 32 -30.95 -0.80 40.99
C LEU A 32 -30.07 0.43 40.75
N TRP A 33 -30.25 1.14 39.63
CA TRP A 33 -29.46 2.33 39.30
C TRP A 33 -29.91 3.56 40.08
N GLU A 34 -31.19 3.65 40.45
CA GLU A 34 -31.72 4.70 41.31
C GLU A 34 -31.42 4.47 42.81
N ARG A 35 -31.27 3.21 43.26
CA ARG A 35 -31.03 2.89 44.68
C ARG A 35 -29.55 2.71 45.05
N ASP A 36 -28.75 2.09 44.20
CA ASP A 36 -27.34 1.82 44.46
C ASP A 36 -26.52 2.05 43.18
N VAL A 37 -25.92 3.23 43.07
CA VAL A 37 -25.07 3.55 41.93
C VAL A 37 -23.88 2.57 41.91
N PRO A 38 -23.76 1.71 40.88
CA PRO A 38 -22.87 0.56 40.90
C PRO A 38 -21.42 1.00 41.15
N ASP A 39 -20.71 0.22 41.95
CA ASP A 39 -19.30 0.51 42.22
C ASP A 39 -18.48 0.45 40.92
N GLU A 40 -17.34 1.12 40.95
CA GLU A 40 -16.50 1.29 39.78
C GLU A 40 -16.00 -0.04 39.18
N GLY A 41 -15.74 -1.03 40.04
CA GLY A 41 -15.29 -2.36 39.61
C GLY A 41 -16.37 -3.08 38.83
N THR A 42 -17.63 -2.95 39.24
CA THR A 42 -18.80 -3.49 38.55
C THR A 42 -18.96 -2.88 37.16
N ILE A 43 -18.91 -1.54 37.04
CA ILE A 43 -19.03 -0.87 35.73
C ILE A 43 -17.89 -1.27 34.79
N ARG A 44 -16.65 -1.31 35.31
CA ARG A 44 -15.49 -1.75 34.53
C ARG A 44 -15.66 -3.17 33.99
N ARG A 45 -16.21 -4.08 34.80
CA ARG A 45 -16.49 -5.46 34.37
C ARG A 45 -17.56 -5.50 33.27
N LEU A 46 -18.62 -4.70 33.40
CA LEU A 46 -19.67 -4.60 32.40
C LEU A 46 -19.15 -4.05 31.07
N VAL A 47 -18.40 -2.95 31.08
CA VAL A 47 -17.78 -2.39 29.86
C VAL A 47 -16.89 -3.43 29.16
N ARG A 48 -16.10 -4.21 29.91
CA ARG A 48 -15.27 -5.28 29.32
C ARG A 48 -16.10 -6.40 28.69
N LEU A 49 -17.22 -6.78 29.32
CA LEU A 49 -18.12 -7.81 28.79
C LEU A 49 -18.79 -7.32 27.50
N GLU A 50 -19.32 -6.10 27.50
CA GLU A 50 -19.93 -5.49 26.32
C GLU A 50 -18.92 -5.33 25.17
N LEU A 51 -17.69 -4.88 25.47
CA LEU A 51 -16.63 -4.86 24.46
C LEU A 51 -16.32 -6.25 23.91
N ARG A 52 -16.39 -7.30 24.72
CA ARG A 52 -15.96 -8.64 24.30
C ARG A 52 -17.04 -9.42 23.57
N TYR A 53 -18.30 -9.27 23.98
CA TYR A 53 -19.40 -10.14 23.57
C TYR A 53 -20.68 -9.40 23.19
N GLY A 54 -20.76 -8.09 23.47
CA GLY A 54 -21.99 -7.32 23.38
C GLY A 54 -21.88 -6.14 22.42
N SER A 55 -22.59 -5.06 22.75
CA SER A 55 -22.72 -3.89 21.89
C SER A 55 -21.59 -2.90 22.17
N PRO A 56 -20.77 -2.51 21.16
CA PRO A 56 -19.76 -1.47 21.34
C PRO A 56 -20.40 -0.12 21.72
N VAL A 57 -21.63 0.15 21.29
CA VAL A 57 -22.39 1.34 21.67
C VAL A 57 -22.68 1.33 23.18
N LEU A 58 -23.21 0.22 23.71
CA LEU A 58 -23.49 0.11 25.14
C LEU A 58 -22.22 0.19 25.98
N ALA A 59 -21.13 -0.44 25.53
CA ALA A 59 -19.84 -0.31 26.17
C ALA A 59 -19.35 1.15 26.22
N LEU A 60 -19.56 1.90 25.13
CA LEU A 60 -19.18 3.30 25.03
C LEU A 60 -19.98 4.16 26.02
N ASP A 61 -21.29 3.98 26.07
CA ASP A 61 -22.17 4.77 26.94
C ASP A 61 -21.87 4.52 28.42
N LEU A 62 -21.66 3.26 28.80
CA LEU A 62 -21.22 2.89 30.15
C LEU A 62 -19.87 3.51 30.51
N ALA A 63 -18.92 3.52 29.57
CA ALA A 63 -17.59 4.09 29.79
C ALA A 63 -17.62 5.63 29.89
N ILE A 64 -18.42 6.31 29.06
CA ILE A 64 -18.62 7.77 29.13
C ILE A 64 -19.30 8.15 30.45
N TRP A 65 -20.33 7.41 30.86
CA TRP A 65 -20.99 7.61 32.14
C TRP A 65 -19.98 7.49 33.30
N ALA A 66 -19.12 6.48 33.28
CA ALA A 66 -18.10 6.29 34.31
C ALA A 66 -17.06 7.44 34.35
N LEU A 67 -16.60 7.89 33.18
CA LEU A 67 -15.67 9.02 33.05
C LEU A 67 -16.25 10.33 33.57
N ASN A 68 -17.55 10.56 33.37
CA ASN A 68 -18.23 11.78 33.81
C ASN A 68 -18.53 11.80 35.32
N ASN A 69 -18.79 10.64 35.92
CA ASN A 69 -19.33 10.57 37.28
C ASN A 69 -18.30 10.20 38.35
N ARG A 70 -17.27 9.41 38.02
CA ARG A 70 -16.51 8.72 39.09
C ARG A 70 -15.00 8.72 38.95
N SER A 71 -14.40 8.95 37.78
CA SER A 71 -12.94 8.93 37.69
C SER A 71 -12.38 9.36 36.33
N ASP A 72 -11.36 10.23 36.29
CA ASP A 72 -10.47 10.41 35.11
C ASP A 72 -9.44 9.27 35.06
N GLN A 73 -9.93 8.03 35.02
CA GLN A 73 -9.07 6.86 35.01
C GLN A 73 -8.68 6.51 33.57
N PRO A 74 -7.37 6.32 33.30
CA PRO A 74 -6.90 6.09 31.94
C PRO A 74 -7.42 4.77 31.37
N GLU A 75 -7.63 3.74 32.19
CA GLU A 75 -8.20 2.47 31.73
C GLU A 75 -9.63 2.61 31.19
N MET A 76 -10.51 3.34 31.88
CA MET A 76 -11.89 3.55 31.43
C MET A 76 -11.92 4.34 30.13
N ARG A 77 -11.03 5.34 30.01
CA ARG A 77 -10.84 6.13 28.80
C ARG A 77 -10.34 5.25 27.64
N VAL A 78 -9.43 4.30 27.87
CA VAL A 78 -9.03 3.31 26.85
C VAL A 78 -10.21 2.46 26.39
N MET A 79 -11.06 2.01 27.31
CA MET A 79 -12.25 1.23 26.96
C MET A 79 -13.24 2.05 26.13
N ALA A 80 -13.46 3.31 26.48
CA ALA A 80 -14.27 4.24 25.70
C ALA A 80 -13.69 4.46 24.29
N VAL A 81 -12.37 4.64 24.16
CA VAL A 81 -11.70 4.74 22.85
C VAL A 81 -11.94 3.49 22.00
N ARG A 82 -11.80 2.29 22.59
CA ARG A 82 -12.04 1.01 21.89
C ARG A 82 -13.48 0.86 21.43
N ALA A 83 -14.42 1.22 22.29
CA ALA A 83 -15.84 1.13 22.02
C ALA A 83 -16.22 2.07 20.86
N ALA A 84 -15.82 3.35 20.94
CA ALA A 84 -16.04 4.34 19.88
C ALA A 84 -15.37 3.94 18.57
N TRP A 85 -14.15 3.39 18.61
CA TRP A 85 -13.47 2.92 17.39
C TRP A 85 -14.20 1.76 16.71
N ARG A 86 -14.65 0.76 17.48
CA ARG A 86 -15.40 -0.39 16.94
C ARG A 86 -16.73 -0.01 16.32
N ASP A 87 -17.34 1.06 16.81
CA ASP A 87 -18.58 1.60 16.28
C ASP A 87 -18.35 2.57 15.09
N GLY A 88 -17.10 2.79 14.67
CA GLY A 88 -16.75 3.71 13.58
C GLY A 88 -16.82 5.20 13.95
N LEU A 89 -16.98 5.52 15.24
CA LEU A 89 -17.02 6.89 15.76
C LEU A 89 -15.60 7.47 15.95
N PHE A 90 -14.83 7.55 14.86
CA PHE A 90 -13.42 7.91 14.88
C PHE A 90 -13.13 9.28 15.50
N SER A 91 -13.98 10.28 15.24
CA SER A 91 -13.84 11.63 15.81
C SER A 91 -13.96 11.65 17.34
N LEU A 92 -14.85 10.83 17.90
CA LEU A 92 -15.02 10.67 19.34
C LEU A 92 -13.87 9.86 19.95
N ALA A 93 -13.50 8.74 19.32
CA ALA A 93 -12.37 7.93 19.74
C ALA A 93 -11.07 8.77 19.79
N ARG A 94 -10.83 9.63 18.79
CA ARG A 94 -9.70 10.58 18.76
C ARG A 94 -9.76 11.60 19.90
N LYS A 95 -10.93 12.19 20.18
CA LYS A 95 -11.13 13.11 21.31
C LYS A 95 -10.82 12.44 22.65
N LEU A 96 -11.29 11.21 22.83
CA LEU A 96 -11.08 10.43 24.05
C LEU A 96 -9.62 10.01 24.23
N LEU A 97 -8.92 9.74 23.14
CA LEU A 97 -7.55 9.26 23.14
C LEU A 97 -6.51 10.35 23.37
N ARG A 98 -6.73 11.56 22.85
CA ARG A 98 -5.76 12.66 22.93
C ARG A 98 -5.25 12.93 24.36
N PRO A 99 -6.09 12.98 25.41
CA PRO A 99 -5.62 13.12 26.79
C PRO A 99 -4.72 11.97 27.29
N LEU A 100 -4.84 10.75 26.73
CA LEU A 100 -3.99 9.61 27.07
C LEU A 100 -2.60 9.70 26.45
N ILE A 101 -2.46 10.42 25.33
CA ILE A 101 -1.18 10.61 24.61
C ILE A 101 -0.47 11.87 25.10
N GLU A 102 -1.22 12.97 25.27
CA GLU A 102 -0.68 14.31 25.55
C GLU A 102 -0.71 14.68 27.05
N GLY A 103 -1.43 13.94 27.89
CA GLY A 103 -1.66 14.29 29.30
C GLY A 103 -0.50 13.92 30.25
N PRO A 104 -0.41 14.59 31.43
CA PRO A 104 0.67 14.39 32.42
C PRO A 104 0.62 13.06 33.20
N GLY A 105 -0.27 12.14 32.84
CA GLY A 105 -0.30 10.77 33.36
C GLY A 105 -0.05 9.80 32.22
N LYS A 106 1.21 9.47 31.95
CA LYS A 106 1.53 8.39 31.01
C LYS A 106 0.81 7.13 31.49
N VAL A 107 -0.11 6.63 30.67
CA VAL A 107 -0.67 5.30 30.89
C VAL A 107 0.49 4.31 30.92
N ASP A 108 0.52 3.41 31.90
CA ASP A 108 1.54 2.36 31.99
C ASP A 108 1.77 1.70 30.62
N ASN A 109 3.03 1.36 30.32
CA ASN A 109 3.51 0.91 29.01
C ASN A 109 2.63 -0.16 28.32
N GLY A 110 1.94 -1.01 29.09
CA GLY A 110 1.05 -2.05 28.55
C GLY A 110 -0.22 -1.55 27.84
N TRP A 111 -0.63 -0.30 28.08
CA TRP A 111 -1.75 0.32 27.36
C TRP A 111 -1.29 1.15 26.16
N ALA A 112 -0.06 1.66 26.19
CA ALA A 112 0.52 2.40 25.09
C ALA A 112 0.48 1.55 23.80
N GLU A 113 0.97 0.31 23.82
CA GLU A 113 0.92 -0.59 22.65
C GLU A 113 -0.50 -0.82 22.12
N LYS A 114 -1.48 -1.01 23.03
CA LYS A 114 -2.88 -1.24 22.67
C LYS A 114 -3.53 0.00 22.06
N LEU A 115 -3.20 1.18 22.57
CA LEU A 115 -3.68 2.46 22.05
C LEU A 115 -3.01 2.81 20.74
N THR A 116 -1.72 2.50 20.57
CA THR A 116 -0.98 2.64 19.31
C THR A 116 -1.68 1.93 18.18
N VAL A 117 -2.10 0.68 18.39
CA VAL A 117 -2.80 -0.11 17.36
C VAL A 117 -4.12 0.55 16.96
N ILE A 118 -4.95 0.93 17.94
CA ILE A 118 -6.25 1.58 17.66
C ILE A 118 -6.06 2.91 16.94
N TRP A 119 -5.09 3.69 17.39
CA TRP A 119 -4.84 5.01 16.86
C TRP A 119 -4.24 4.97 15.46
N ARG A 120 -3.38 3.99 15.19
CA ARG A 120 -2.91 3.64 13.85
C ARG A 120 -4.07 3.21 12.94
N ASP A 121 -4.94 2.34 13.40
CA ASP A 121 -6.05 1.85 12.58
C ASP A 121 -7.06 2.98 12.29
N MET A 122 -7.25 3.92 13.21
CA MET A 122 -7.99 5.17 12.98
C MET A 122 -7.32 6.08 11.95
N ALA A 123 -6.02 6.31 12.09
CA ALA A 123 -5.25 7.11 11.14
C ALA A 123 -5.31 6.54 9.72
N LEU A 124 -5.26 5.21 9.59
CA LEU A 124 -5.44 4.53 8.31
C LEU A 124 -6.87 4.72 7.79
N ALA A 125 -7.90 4.57 8.63
CA ALA A 125 -9.31 4.68 8.24
C ALA A 125 -9.71 6.11 7.81
N GLU A 126 -9.27 7.13 8.55
CA GLU A 126 -9.58 8.54 8.24
C GLU A 126 -8.71 9.09 7.10
N GLY A 127 -7.51 8.51 6.91
CA GLY A 127 -6.59 8.91 5.84
C GLY A 127 -6.14 10.36 5.95
N ASP A 128 -6.13 10.97 7.14
CA ASP A 128 -5.68 12.34 7.34
C ASP A 128 -4.17 12.43 7.62
N ALA A 129 -3.53 13.50 7.14
CA ALA A 129 -2.06 13.55 7.15
C ALA A 129 -1.50 13.65 8.57
N LEU A 130 -2.29 14.24 9.48
CA LEU A 130 -1.91 14.36 10.87
C LEU A 130 -1.93 12.98 11.56
N GLY A 131 -2.98 12.19 11.35
CA GLY A 131 -3.08 10.83 11.88
C GLY A 131 -2.02 9.93 11.26
N LEU A 132 -1.78 10.00 9.95
CA LEU A 132 -0.74 9.19 9.33
C LEU A 132 0.67 9.58 9.80
N LYS A 133 0.96 10.89 9.95
CA LYS A 133 2.23 11.38 10.50
C LYS A 133 2.48 10.89 11.93
N GLN A 134 1.47 11.05 12.78
CA GLN A 134 1.57 10.61 14.16
C GLN A 134 1.65 9.06 14.20
N ALA A 135 1.01 8.29 13.29
CA ALA A 135 1.06 6.82 13.25
C ALA A 135 2.48 6.32 12.99
N VAL A 136 3.16 6.99 12.06
CA VAL A 136 4.59 6.78 11.79
C VAL A 136 5.47 7.19 12.98
N ALA A 137 5.07 8.19 13.77
CA ALA A 137 5.82 8.56 14.98
C ALA A 137 5.74 7.47 16.07
N VAL A 138 4.64 6.73 16.14
CA VAL A 138 4.49 5.65 17.13
C VAL A 138 5.11 4.34 16.68
N ASP A 139 4.92 3.96 15.41
CA ASP A 139 5.61 2.84 14.78
C ASP A 139 6.32 3.31 13.51
N PRO A 140 7.61 3.69 13.62
CA PRO A 140 8.36 4.23 12.49
C PRO A 140 8.71 3.20 11.41
N ALA A 141 8.45 1.91 11.65
CA ALA A 141 8.57 0.86 10.66
C ALA A 141 7.22 0.48 10.03
N HIS A 142 6.11 1.15 10.42
CA HIS A 142 4.78 0.78 9.95
C HIS A 142 4.57 1.13 8.48
N LEU A 143 4.80 0.15 7.62
CA LEU A 143 4.85 0.33 6.18
C LEU A 143 3.56 0.91 5.59
N GLU A 144 2.38 0.44 6.02
CA GLU A 144 1.12 0.93 5.48
C GLU A 144 0.88 2.40 5.85
N ALA A 145 1.27 2.78 7.07
CA ALA A 145 1.16 4.17 7.53
C ALA A 145 2.13 5.06 6.76
N LEU A 146 3.39 4.63 6.58
CA LEU A 146 4.37 5.32 5.75
C LEU A 146 3.88 5.47 4.30
N THR A 147 3.33 4.42 3.71
CA THR A 147 2.87 4.44 2.32
C THR A 147 1.67 5.37 2.15
N ARG A 148 0.66 5.27 3.02
CA ARG A 148 -0.51 6.18 2.97
C ARG A 148 -0.12 7.62 3.30
N TYR A 149 0.82 7.83 4.23
CA TYR A 149 1.33 9.17 4.54
C TYR A 149 2.02 9.78 3.32
N GLY A 150 2.86 9.00 2.64
CA GLY A 150 3.48 9.38 1.38
C GLY A 150 2.45 9.66 0.29
N ASP A 151 1.41 8.81 0.14
CA ASP A 151 0.33 8.99 -0.85
C ASP A 151 -0.38 10.33 -0.61
N GLN A 152 -0.66 10.68 0.64
CA GLN A 152 -1.34 11.93 0.95
C GLN A 152 -0.46 13.18 0.82
N LEU A 153 0.82 13.11 1.20
CA LEU A 153 1.77 14.19 0.92
C LEU A 153 1.90 14.41 -0.58
N TRP A 154 1.88 13.33 -1.35
CA TRP A 154 1.91 13.35 -2.80
C TRP A 154 0.68 14.04 -3.41
N GLU A 155 -0.53 13.67 -2.97
CA GLU A 155 -1.78 14.31 -3.39
C GLU A 155 -1.81 15.81 -3.05
N ARG A 156 -1.20 16.20 -1.93
CA ARG A 156 -1.03 17.60 -1.51
C ARG A 156 0.09 18.35 -2.24
N ARG A 157 0.73 17.72 -3.23
CA ARG A 157 1.89 18.26 -3.99
C ARG A 157 3.14 18.53 -3.13
N ALA A 158 3.22 17.96 -1.93
CA ALA A 158 4.42 17.99 -1.09
C ALA A 158 5.39 16.86 -1.51
N HIS A 159 5.84 16.92 -2.77
CA HIS A 159 6.56 15.82 -3.42
C HIS A 159 7.90 15.46 -2.76
N THR A 160 8.64 16.46 -2.25
CA THR A 160 9.92 16.25 -1.55
C THR A 160 9.75 15.50 -0.24
N GLU A 161 8.75 15.87 0.56
CA GLU A 161 8.41 15.19 1.82
C GLU A 161 7.89 13.78 1.56
N ALA A 162 6.99 13.62 0.58
CA ALA A 162 6.47 12.32 0.18
C ALA A 162 7.60 11.33 -0.17
N ARG A 163 8.62 11.79 -0.92
CA ARG A 163 9.81 10.97 -1.23
C ARG A 163 10.59 10.56 0.00
N GLY A 164 10.79 11.48 0.94
CA GLY A 164 11.45 11.17 2.21
C GLY A 164 10.74 10.02 2.93
N VAL A 165 9.41 10.09 2.97
CA VAL A 165 8.56 9.06 3.59
C VAL A 165 8.61 7.73 2.82
N TYR A 166 8.54 7.75 1.48
CA TYR A 166 8.63 6.51 0.70
C TYR A 166 10.03 5.87 0.78
N ARG A 167 11.10 6.67 0.78
CA ARG A 167 12.47 6.18 1.02
C ARG A 167 12.58 5.54 2.39
N TRP A 168 12.00 6.19 3.40
CA TRP A 168 11.93 5.59 4.74
C TRP A 168 11.20 4.25 4.71
N ALA A 169 10.04 4.16 4.06
CA ALA A 169 9.30 2.91 3.88
C ALA A 169 10.16 1.80 3.26
N THR A 170 10.98 2.12 2.25
CA THR A 170 11.89 1.15 1.61
C THR A 170 13.07 0.75 2.50
N CYS A 171 13.57 1.66 3.35
CA CYS A 171 14.67 1.39 4.26
C CYS A 171 14.26 0.55 5.48
N SER A 172 12.98 0.56 5.85
CA SER A 172 12.44 -0.22 6.99
C SER A 172 12.40 -1.74 6.74
N GLY A 173 13.01 -2.23 5.66
CA GLY A 173 13.27 -3.66 5.44
C GLY A 173 12.07 -4.48 4.96
N ILE A 174 10.90 -3.86 4.74
CA ILE A 174 9.72 -4.54 4.19
C ILE A 174 9.61 -4.17 2.70
N PRO A 175 10.01 -5.06 1.77
CA PRO A 175 10.02 -4.77 0.35
C PRO A 175 8.60 -4.81 -0.20
N VAL A 176 7.97 -3.65 -0.34
CA VAL A 176 6.66 -3.57 -1.01
C VAL A 176 6.77 -2.82 -2.31
N ALA A 177 6.42 -3.54 -3.38
CA ALA A 177 6.30 -3.06 -4.75
C ALA A 177 5.66 -1.67 -4.83
N LYS A 178 4.63 -1.40 -4.03
CA LYS A 178 3.92 -0.12 -3.98
C LYS A 178 4.81 1.05 -3.54
N ALA A 179 5.68 0.88 -2.54
CA ALA A 179 6.57 1.97 -2.09
C ALA A 179 7.64 2.26 -3.15
N TYR A 180 8.27 1.22 -3.71
CA TYR A 180 9.21 1.36 -4.81
C TYR A 180 8.56 1.98 -6.06
N PHE A 181 7.35 1.54 -6.39
CA PHE A 181 6.53 2.08 -7.48
C PHE A 181 6.29 3.57 -7.29
N ARG A 182 5.93 4.00 -6.08
CA ARG A 182 5.71 5.42 -5.79
C ARG A 182 7.00 6.22 -5.85
N VAL A 183 8.12 5.73 -5.31
CA VAL A 183 9.42 6.41 -5.45
C VAL A 183 9.77 6.60 -6.93
N ALA A 184 9.69 5.54 -7.73
CA ALA A 184 10.06 5.56 -9.14
C ALA A 184 9.11 6.40 -10.02
N THR A 185 7.85 6.56 -9.62
CA THR A 185 6.86 7.38 -10.35
C THR A 185 6.78 8.82 -9.85
N SER A 186 7.35 9.10 -8.67
CA SER A 186 7.26 10.41 -7.99
C SER A 186 8.17 11.52 -8.55
N ASP A 187 9.04 11.23 -9.52
CA ASP A 187 9.75 12.24 -10.31
C ASP A 187 10.62 11.58 -11.38
N PRO A 188 10.57 12.02 -12.63
CA PRO A 188 11.68 11.83 -13.57
C PRO A 188 12.94 12.61 -13.18
N GLY A 189 12.86 13.66 -12.36
CA GLY A 189 13.98 14.56 -12.04
C GLY A 189 14.68 14.37 -10.69
N GLY A 190 14.14 13.56 -9.77
CA GLY A 190 14.54 13.53 -8.36
C GLY A 190 15.35 12.31 -7.92
N CYS A 191 15.09 11.17 -8.55
CA CYS A 191 16.01 10.05 -8.64
C CYS A 191 16.30 9.98 -10.14
N GLY A 192 17.56 10.13 -10.56
CA GLY A 192 17.88 10.02 -11.99
C GLY A 192 17.23 8.75 -12.60
N PRO A 193 16.86 8.78 -13.89
CA PRO A 193 16.12 7.69 -14.52
C PRO A 193 16.79 6.32 -14.31
N GLU A 194 18.11 6.28 -14.14
CA GLU A 194 18.90 5.09 -13.79
C GLU A 194 18.51 4.51 -12.43
N VAL A 195 18.46 5.36 -11.40
CA VAL A 195 18.07 4.96 -10.04
C VAL A 195 16.62 4.48 -10.03
N ALA A 196 15.74 5.13 -10.81
CA ALA A 196 14.36 4.70 -10.94
C ALA A 196 14.26 3.30 -11.58
N ALA A 197 15.04 3.03 -12.63
CA ALA A 197 15.10 1.71 -13.26
C ALA A 197 15.60 0.63 -12.29
N ASP A 198 16.68 0.89 -11.54
CA ASP A 198 17.23 -0.09 -10.59
C ASP A 198 16.27 -0.40 -9.43
N LEU A 199 15.55 0.63 -8.94
CA LEU A 199 14.51 0.47 -7.92
C LEU A 199 13.32 -0.34 -8.45
N LEU A 200 12.88 -0.10 -9.68
CA LEU A 200 11.80 -0.85 -10.32
C LEU A 200 12.21 -2.31 -10.58
N GLN A 201 13.44 -2.55 -11.04
CA GLN A 201 13.99 -3.89 -11.24
C GLN A 201 14.05 -4.67 -9.91
N SER A 202 14.59 -4.04 -8.86
CA SER A 202 14.66 -4.65 -7.52
C SER A 202 13.26 -4.95 -6.96
N ALA A 203 12.29 -4.07 -7.19
CA ALA A 203 10.92 -4.26 -6.77
C ALA A 203 10.21 -5.37 -7.56
N LEU A 204 10.47 -5.45 -8.87
CA LEU A 204 9.93 -6.48 -9.75
C LEU A 204 10.44 -7.85 -9.34
N GLN A 205 11.75 -8.02 -9.14
CA GLN A 205 12.35 -9.29 -8.71
C GLN A 205 11.77 -9.83 -7.39
N ARG A 206 11.38 -8.94 -6.47
CA ARG A 206 10.85 -9.34 -5.16
C ARG A 206 9.36 -9.63 -5.16
N SER A 207 8.58 -8.92 -5.99
CA SER A 207 7.13 -8.97 -5.94
C SER A 207 6.48 -9.74 -7.07
N GLY A 208 7.14 -9.84 -8.22
CA GLY A 208 6.55 -10.33 -9.47
C GLY A 208 5.39 -9.47 -9.97
N ASP A 209 5.20 -8.23 -9.48
CA ASP A 209 4.05 -7.41 -9.86
C ASP A 209 4.16 -6.98 -11.34
N PRO A 210 3.22 -7.41 -12.22
CA PRO A 210 3.27 -7.11 -13.65
C PRO A 210 3.15 -5.61 -13.96
N ARG A 211 2.66 -4.79 -13.02
CA ARG A 211 2.60 -3.33 -13.15
C ARG A 211 3.97 -2.68 -13.14
N LEU A 212 4.93 -3.30 -12.45
CA LEU A 212 6.30 -2.81 -12.40
C LEU A 212 7.03 -3.03 -13.73
N ARG A 213 6.73 -4.13 -14.45
CA ARG A 213 7.31 -4.43 -15.77
C ARG A 213 7.05 -3.33 -16.79
N GLY A 214 5.80 -2.92 -16.94
CA GLY A 214 5.43 -1.88 -17.90
C GLY A 214 6.15 -0.56 -17.63
N ARG A 215 6.30 -0.18 -16.35
CA ARG A 215 7.02 1.04 -15.95
C ARG A 215 8.53 0.91 -16.13
N LEU A 216 9.10 -0.22 -15.74
CA LEU A 216 10.51 -0.50 -15.95
C LEU A 216 10.86 -0.44 -17.45
N LEU A 217 10.00 -1.00 -18.30
CA LEU A 217 10.15 -0.94 -19.76
C LEU A 217 10.23 0.50 -20.26
N VAL A 218 9.30 1.36 -19.83
CA VAL A 218 9.31 2.79 -20.20
C VAL A 218 10.60 3.47 -19.72
N GLN A 219 11.08 3.17 -18.51
CA GLN A 219 12.31 3.77 -17.99
C GLN A 219 13.57 3.28 -18.72
N LEU A 220 13.67 1.98 -19.00
CA LEU A 220 14.79 1.43 -19.78
C LEU A 220 14.83 2.04 -21.19
N MET A 221 13.66 2.28 -21.79
CA MET A 221 13.55 2.98 -23.08
C MET A 221 13.98 4.44 -23.00
N ALA A 222 13.59 5.16 -21.94
CA ALA A 222 14.02 6.54 -21.73
C ALA A 222 15.55 6.66 -21.53
N LEU A 223 16.17 5.62 -20.97
CA LEU A 223 17.62 5.50 -20.77
C LEU A 223 18.39 4.95 -21.99
N ASP A 224 17.71 4.65 -23.10
CA ASP A 224 18.27 3.96 -24.27
C ASP A 224 18.89 2.58 -23.97
N ARG A 225 18.50 1.94 -22.85
CA ARG A 225 18.92 0.57 -22.46
C ARG A 225 18.07 -0.49 -23.17
N ARG A 226 18.11 -0.48 -24.51
CA ARG A 226 17.21 -1.29 -25.36
C ARG A 226 17.37 -2.80 -25.18
N ASP A 227 18.60 -3.27 -24.94
CA ASP A 227 18.86 -4.70 -24.76
C ASP A 227 18.18 -5.24 -23.50
N GLU A 228 18.25 -4.49 -22.40
CA GLU A 228 17.59 -4.86 -21.15
C GLU A 228 16.06 -4.76 -21.27
N ALA A 229 15.57 -3.77 -22.01
CA ALA A 229 14.15 -3.64 -22.31
C ALA A 229 13.63 -4.84 -23.13
N MET A 230 14.42 -5.33 -24.10
CA MET A 230 14.13 -6.54 -24.85
C MET A 230 14.18 -7.80 -23.97
N ALA A 231 15.11 -7.86 -23.02
CA ALA A 231 15.25 -8.98 -22.08
C ALA A 231 13.98 -9.11 -21.24
N LEU A 232 13.53 -7.97 -20.72
CA LEU A 232 12.32 -7.86 -19.93
C LEU A 232 11.09 -8.33 -20.71
N LEU A 233 10.98 -7.98 -22.00
CA LEU A 233 9.91 -8.44 -22.90
C LEU A 233 9.96 -9.94 -23.19
N ALA A 234 11.16 -10.50 -23.34
CA ALA A 234 11.36 -11.92 -23.68
C ALA A 234 11.02 -12.87 -22.53
N ASP A 235 11.04 -12.39 -21.29
CA ASP A 235 10.74 -13.17 -20.09
C ASP A 235 9.29 -13.68 -20.02
N GLY A 236 8.41 -13.21 -20.92
CA GLY A 236 7.14 -13.86 -21.28
C GLY A 236 6.03 -13.93 -20.21
N GLU A 237 6.33 -13.43 -19.02
CA GLU A 237 5.40 -13.24 -17.92
C GLU A 237 4.32 -12.19 -18.24
N ALA A 238 3.23 -12.20 -17.46
CA ALA A 238 2.07 -11.35 -17.70
C ALA A 238 2.42 -9.85 -17.62
N TRP A 239 1.78 -9.05 -18.47
CA TRP A 239 1.92 -7.60 -18.50
C TRP A 239 0.59 -6.95 -18.13
N THR A 240 0.62 -5.89 -17.35
CA THR A 240 -0.51 -4.96 -17.30
C THR A 240 -0.29 -3.87 -18.34
N GLU A 241 -1.24 -3.75 -19.27
CA GLU A 241 -1.18 -2.79 -20.37
C GLU A 241 -1.58 -1.40 -19.86
N SER A 242 -0.58 -0.56 -19.59
CA SER A 242 -0.77 0.90 -19.67
C SER A 242 -0.48 1.35 -21.10
N ASP A 243 -1.15 2.41 -21.58
CA ASP A 243 -0.94 2.94 -22.93
C ASP A 243 0.55 3.28 -23.21
N GLU A 244 1.25 3.79 -22.20
CA GLU A 244 2.68 4.08 -22.26
C GLU A 244 3.53 2.79 -22.44
N ALA A 245 3.20 1.72 -21.71
CA ALA A 245 3.91 0.45 -21.82
C ALA A 245 3.64 -0.23 -23.17
N VAL A 246 2.42 -0.12 -23.69
CA VAL A 246 2.07 -0.58 -25.04
C VAL A 246 2.86 0.18 -26.10
N THR A 247 2.92 1.51 -25.99
CA THR A 247 3.69 2.35 -26.93
C THR A 247 5.19 2.05 -26.88
N ALA A 248 5.76 1.87 -25.68
CA ALA A 248 7.15 1.49 -25.51
C ALA A 248 7.45 0.10 -26.11
N ARG A 249 6.58 -0.88 -25.84
CA ARG A 249 6.65 -2.23 -26.42
C ARG A 249 6.62 -2.18 -27.95
N ASP A 250 5.65 -1.47 -28.52
CA ASP A 250 5.48 -1.42 -29.97
C ASP A 250 6.67 -0.71 -30.66
N SER A 251 7.25 0.29 -29.99
CA SER A 251 8.48 0.97 -30.43
C SER A 251 9.69 0.03 -30.43
N LEU A 252 9.87 -0.79 -29.38
CA LEU A 252 10.91 -1.82 -29.31
C LEU A 252 10.75 -2.90 -30.38
N VAL A 253 9.51 -3.33 -30.62
CA VAL A 253 9.21 -4.31 -31.67
C VAL A 253 9.54 -3.74 -33.05
N ALA A 254 9.22 -2.47 -33.30
CA ALA A 254 9.58 -1.80 -34.55
C ALA A 254 11.11 -1.71 -34.71
N TYR A 255 11.82 -1.33 -33.65
CA TYR A 255 13.28 -1.29 -33.63
C TYR A 255 13.91 -2.67 -33.92
N ALA A 256 13.47 -3.72 -33.23
CA ALA A 256 13.97 -5.08 -33.44
C ALA A 256 13.73 -5.56 -34.88
N ARG A 257 12.57 -5.25 -35.47
CA ARG A 257 12.29 -5.57 -36.89
C ARG A 257 13.22 -4.82 -37.85
N ALA A 258 13.53 -3.55 -37.56
CA ALA A 258 14.46 -2.78 -38.37
C ALA A 258 15.88 -3.37 -38.33
N GLN A 259 16.36 -3.77 -37.14
CA GLN A 259 17.66 -4.42 -36.98
C GLN A 259 17.75 -5.75 -37.75
N LEU A 260 16.69 -6.58 -37.70
CA LEU A 260 16.65 -7.83 -38.47
C LEU A 260 16.68 -7.60 -39.98
N ARG A 261 16.00 -6.55 -40.46
CA ARG A 261 16.04 -6.18 -41.88
C ARG A 261 17.43 -5.69 -42.30
N ALA A 262 18.07 -4.86 -41.49
CA ALA A 262 19.43 -4.39 -41.76
C ALA A 262 20.41 -5.57 -41.84
N ALA A 263 20.37 -6.49 -40.88
CA ALA A 263 21.21 -7.69 -40.88
C ALA A 263 20.95 -8.58 -42.10
N ALA A 264 19.68 -8.73 -42.52
CA ALA A 264 19.34 -9.51 -43.71
C ALA A 264 19.85 -8.87 -45.01
N ILE A 265 19.83 -7.53 -45.11
CA ILE A 265 20.38 -6.81 -46.27
C ILE A 265 21.91 -6.97 -46.33
N GLU A 266 22.60 -6.86 -45.19
CA GLU A 266 24.05 -7.05 -45.15
C GLU A 266 24.49 -8.47 -45.52
N ASP A 267 23.68 -9.48 -45.20
CA ASP A 267 23.94 -10.88 -45.58
C ASP A 267 23.75 -11.10 -47.09
N LEU A 268 22.76 -10.44 -47.69
CA LEU A 268 22.54 -10.46 -49.14
C LEU A 268 23.66 -9.75 -49.91
N ASP A 269 24.08 -8.55 -49.48
CA ASP A 269 25.19 -7.81 -50.10
C ASP A 269 26.55 -8.53 -49.94
N GLY A 270 26.67 -9.40 -48.94
CA GLY A 270 27.84 -10.27 -48.72
C GLY A 270 27.92 -11.49 -49.65
N GLN A 271 26.82 -11.85 -50.32
CA GLN A 271 26.79 -13.00 -51.25
C GLN A 271 27.24 -12.64 -52.67
N ASP A 272 27.15 -11.36 -53.07
CA ASP A 272 27.49 -10.91 -54.43
C ASP A 272 28.95 -10.43 -54.60
N ARG A 273 29.78 -10.47 -53.55
CA ARG A 273 31.22 -10.14 -53.66
C ARG A 273 32.06 -11.40 -53.83
N GLU A 274 32.73 -11.50 -54.98
CA GLU A 274 33.63 -12.62 -55.34
C GLU A 274 34.61 -12.98 -54.21
N PRO A 275 34.93 -14.28 -54.05
CA PRO A 275 35.68 -14.80 -52.92
C PRO A 275 37.17 -14.43 -53.01
N GLY A 276 37.52 -13.26 -52.50
CA GLY A 276 38.90 -12.93 -52.12
C GLY A 276 39.24 -13.55 -50.75
N ASP A 277 40.44 -14.11 -50.63
CA ASP A 277 40.96 -15.02 -49.56
C ASP A 277 40.97 -14.47 -48.11
N HIS A 278 40.48 -13.24 -47.88
CA HIS A 278 40.27 -12.66 -46.52
C HIS A 278 38.81 -12.76 -46.04
N SER A 279 37.94 -13.35 -46.86
CA SER A 279 36.50 -13.47 -46.60
C SER A 279 36.16 -14.62 -45.64
N ALA A 280 36.98 -15.67 -45.56
CA ALA A 280 36.70 -16.83 -44.70
C ALA A 280 36.80 -16.51 -43.21
N GLU A 281 37.78 -15.70 -42.79
CA GLU A 281 37.98 -15.34 -41.38
C GLU A 281 36.93 -14.33 -40.91
N ARG A 282 36.59 -13.34 -41.76
CA ARG A 282 35.47 -12.42 -41.48
C ARG A 282 34.11 -13.13 -41.53
N ARG A 283 33.92 -14.16 -42.37
CA ARG A 283 32.72 -15.03 -42.33
C ARG A 283 32.64 -15.81 -41.01
N ARG A 284 33.77 -16.30 -40.49
CA ARG A 284 33.80 -17.01 -39.19
C ARG A 284 33.51 -16.08 -38.01
N GLU A 285 34.02 -14.85 -38.02
CA GLU A 285 33.69 -13.84 -37.00
C GLU A 285 32.21 -13.39 -37.08
N ARG A 286 31.65 -13.24 -38.30
CA ARG A 286 30.23 -12.89 -38.48
C ARG A 286 29.28 -14.03 -38.13
N HIS A 287 29.63 -15.27 -38.50
CA HIS A 287 28.87 -16.44 -38.05
C HIS A 287 28.95 -16.61 -36.54
N ARG A 288 30.06 -16.23 -35.88
CA ARG A 288 30.09 -16.14 -34.41
C ARG A 288 29.14 -15.08 -33.89
N ALA A 289 29.16 -13.85 -34.38
CA ALA A 289 28.24 -12.80 -33.91
C ALA A 289 26.74 -13.14 -34.12
N GLY A 290 26.38 -13.70 -35.28
CA GLY A 290 25.02 -14.16 -35.55
C GLY A 290 24.63 -15.41 -34.75
N ALA A 291 25.58 -16.34 -34.56
CA ALA A 291 25.39 -17.48 -33.67
C ALA A 291 25.35 -17.04 -32.20
N ASP A 292 26.01 -15.97 -31.78
CA ASP A 292 25.99 -15.44 -30.42
C ASP A 292 24.64 -14.79 -30.12
N LEU A 293 24.03 -14.09 -31.09
CA LEU A 293 22.65 -13.58 -30.97
C LEU A 293 21.60 -14.71 -30.94
N ALA A 294 21.80 -15.77 -31.73
CA ALA A 294 20.94 -16.94 -31.74
C ALA A 294 21.15 -17.85 -30.50
N ALA A 295 22.40 -18.03 -30.06
CA ALA A 295 22.81 -18.82 -28.90
C ALA A 295 22.50 -18.12 -27.58
N ALA A 296 22.48 -16.79 -27.56
CA ALA A 296 21.95 -16.03 -26.45
C ALA A 296 20.42 -16.22 -26.29
N GLY A 297 19.76 -16.89 -27.25
CA GLY A 297 18.40 -17.38 -27.10
C GLY A 297 17.30 -16.33 -27.31
N TRP A 298 17.61 -15.16 -27.86
CA TRP A 298 16.68 -14.01 -27.92
C TRP A 298 15.70 -14.10 -29.09
N LEU A 299 16.12 -14.70 -30.20
CA LEU A 299 15.32 -14.77 -31.43
C LEU A 299 14.10 -15.68 -31.28
N GLY A 300 14.23 -16.82 -30.60
CA GLY A 300 13.14 -17.79 -30.43
C GLY A 300 11.95 -17.24 -29.62
N PRO A 301 12.16 -16.76 -28.38
CA PRO A 301 11.11 -16.18 -27.54
C PRO A 301 10.52 -14.91 -28.14
N ALA A 302 11.33 -14.00 -28.69
CA ALA A 302 10.82 -12.77 -29.31
C ALA A 302 9.91 -13.07 -30.51
N ILE A 303 10.30 -14.00 -31.39
CA ILE A 303 9.48 -14.43 -32.53
C ILE A 303 8.21 -15.16 -32.07
N TRP A 304 8.30 -15.97 -31.01
CA TRP A 304 7.15 -16.67 -30.42
C TRP A 304 6.13 -15.69 -29.81
N HIS A 305 6.56 -14.74 -29.00
CA HIS A 305 5.70 -13.73 -28.39
C HIS A 305 5.06 -12.81 -29.45
N LEU A 306 5.81 -12.44 -30.50
CA LEU A 306 5.28 -11.68 -31.63
C LEU A 306 4.21 -12.44 -32.40
N ARG A 307 4.35 -13.76 -32.58
CA ARG A 307 3.33 -14.62 -33.21
C ARG A 307 2.09 -14.78 -32.34
N LYS A 308 2.26 -14.94 -31.03
CA LYS A 308 1.14 -15.07 -30.08
C LYS A 308 0.30 -13.78 -30.02
N ALA A 309 0.95 -12.62 -29.86
CA ALA A 309 0.28 -11.32 -29.84
C ALA A 309 -0.43 -10.98 -31.17
N ALA A 310 0.09 -11.46 -32.31
CA ALA A 310 -0.57 -11.31 -33.61
C ALA A 310 -1.77 -12.28 -33.78
N GLY A 311 -1.70 -13.48 -33.18
CA GLY A 311 -2.78 -14.47 -33.21
C GLY A 311 -3.99 -14.09 -32.35
N ASP A 312 -3.77 -13.42 -31.21
CA ASP A 312 -4.83 -13.01 -30.29
C ASP A 312 -5.63 -11.79 -30.81
N ARG A 313 -5.01 -10.90 -31.61
CA ARG A 313 -5.72 -9.79 -32.29
C ARG A 313 -6.60 -10.23 -33.46
N GLY A 314 -6.47 -11.47 -33.93
CA GLY A 314 -7.31 -12.03 -34.99
C GLY A 314 -8.62 -12.66 -34.49
N LYS A 315 -8.87 -12.64 -33.18
CA LYS A 315 -10.02 -13.29 -32.52
C LYS A 315 -10.86 -12.36 -31.63
N ALA A 316 -10.55 -11.07 -31.58
CA ALA A 316 -11.35 -10.03 -30.94
C ALA A 316 -11.97 -9.14 -32.02
#